data_AF-A0A1Q3MSH4-F1
#
_entry.id   AF-A0A1Q3MSH4-F1
#
_cell.length_a   1.000
_cell.length_b   1.000
_cell.length_c   1.000
_cell.angle_alpha   90.00
_cell.angle_beta   90.00
_cell.angle_gamma   90.00
#
_symmetry.space_group_name_H-M   'P 1'
#
loop_
_entity.id
_entity.type
_entity.pdbx_description
1 polymer ?
#
loop_
_entity_poly.entity_id
_entity_poly.type
_entity_poly.pdbx_seq_one_letter_code
_entity_poly.pdbx_strand_id
1 'polypeptide(L)'
;MAKGTSFDPEDRQAVKQALQEKFKSQNFAEWQQLFHNLDICVEPVLSLDEALVSPIAEQRGWVVDVPLSENSEQTEAQLACPIKFSRSQIKYAFIGQGLGEGKW
;
A
#
# COMPACT_ATOMS: atom_id res chain seq x y z
N MET A 1 25.91 -13.41 -21.06
CA MET A 1 24.81 -12.48 -20.71
C MET A 1 24.89 -12.22 -19.21
N ALA A 2 24.43 -11.06 -18.72
CA ALA A 2 24.39 -10.82 -17.28
C ALA A 2 23.42 -11.81 -16.61
N LYS A 3 23.80 -12.39 -15.47
CA LYS A 3 23.00 -13.42 -14.77
C LYS A 3 21.63 -12.93 -14.31
N GLY A 4 21.43 -11.60 -14.21
CA GLY A 4 20.21 -10.99 -13.71
C GLY A 4 18.94 -11.28 -14.50
N THR A 5 19.05 -11.68 -15.78
CA THR A 5 17.90 -12.05 -16.62
C THR A 5 17.81 -13.56 -16.89
N SER A 6 18.65 -14.36 -16.25
CA SER A 6 18.71 -15.81 -16.45
C SER A 6 17.54 -16.52 -15.75
N PHE A 7 16.95 -17.50 -16.43
CA PHE A 7 15.95 -18.40 -15.84
C PHE A 7 16.58 -19.61 -15.14
N ASP A 8 17.88 -19.81 -15.30
CA ASP A 8 18.61 -20.90 -14.66
C ASP A 8 18.49 -20.80 -13.12
N PRO A 9 18.12 -21.88 -12.40
CA PRO A 9 18.01 -21.86 -10.95
C PRO A 9 19.29 -21.46 -10.22
N GLU A 10 20.46 -21.89 -10.69
CA GLU A 10 21.76 -21.59 -10.08
C GLU A 10 22.12 -20.11 -10.28
N ASP A 11 21.87 -19.57 -11.46
CA ASP A 11 22.06 -18.14 -11.70
C ASP A 11 21.14 -17.28 -10.82
N ARG A 12 19.86 -17.65 -10.70
CA ARG A 12 18.92 -16.94 -9.82
C ARG A 12 19.33 -17.00 -8.36
N GLN A 13 19.83 -18.15 -7.91
CA GLN A 13 20.33 -18.32 -6.55
C GLN A 13 21.57 -17.45 -6.31
N ALA A 14 22.52 -17.45 -7.25
CA ALA A 14 23.72 -16.62 -7.15
C ALA A 14 23.40 -15.12 -7.13
N VAL A 15 22.47 -14.66 -7.98
CA VAL A 15 22.02 -13.25 -7.98
C VAL A 15 21.35 -12.88 -6.67
N LYS A 16 20.44 -13.72 -6.14
CA LYS A 16 19.80 -13.47 -4.84
C LYS A 16 20.81 -13.40 -3.71
N GLN A 17 21.79 -14.29 -3.68
CA GLN A 17 22.83 -14.28 -2.66
C GLN A 17 23.66 -12.99 -2.72
N ALA A 18 24.10 -12.59 -3.91
CA ALA A 18 24.85 -11.34 -4.09
C ALA A 18 24.04 -10.11 -3.64
N LEU A 19 22.74 -10.06 -3.95
CA LEU A 19 21.85 -8.99 -3.49
C LEU A 19 21.70 -8.99 -1.96
N GLN A 20 21.52 -10.15 -1.33
CA GLN A 20 21.42 -10.27 0.13
C GLN A 20 22.70 -9.80 0.83
N GLU A 21 23.86 -10.23 0.34
CA GLU A 21 25.16 -9.78 0.87
C GLU A 21 25.32 -8.27 0.72
N LYS A 22 24.94 -7.72 -0.43
CA LYS A 22 25.00 -6.27 -0.66
C LYS A 22 24.05 -5.52 0.27
N PHE A 23 22.78 -5.91 0.38
CA PHE A 23 21.82 -5.21 1.23
C PHE A 23 22.19 -5.25 2.72
N LYS A 24 22.88 -6.29 3.19
CA LYS A 24 23.41 -6.35 4.56
C LYS A 24 24.53 -5.35 4.86
N SER A 25 25.18 -4.78 3.84
CA SER A 25 26.35 -3.90 4.03
C SER A 25 26.02 -2.48 4.48
N GLN A 26 24.76 -2.07 4.37
CA GLN A 26 24.28 -0.73 4.70
C GLN A 26 22.89 -0.83 5.33
N ASN A 27 22.52 0.18 6.13
CA ASN A 27 21.22 0.20 6.77
C ASN A 27 20.11 0.65 5.79
N PHE A 28 18.87 0.52 6.24
CA PHE A 28 17.70 0.82 5.42
C PHE A 28 17.67 2.28 4.92
N ALA A 29 18.00 3.26 5.76
CA ALA A 29 17.97 4.68 5.39
C ALA A 29 19.02 5.01 4.32
N GLU A 30 20.21 4.41 4.40
CA GLU A 30 21.26 4.55 3.38
C GLU A 30 20.79 4.01 2.02
N TRP A 31 20.16 2.83 2.00
CA TRP A 31 19.57 2.28 0.77
C TRP A 31 18.45 3.14 0.22
N GLN A 32 17.55 3.64 1.06
CA GLN A 32 16.48 4.54 0.63
C GLN A 32 17.04 5.81 -0.01
N GLN A 33 18.03 6.46 0.62
CA GLN A 33 18.66 7.65 0.07
C GLN A 33 19.37 7.37 -1.25
N LEU A 34 20.08 6.23 -1.36
CA LEU A 34 20.75 5.84 -2.59
C LEU A 34 19.75 5.65 -3.73
N PHE A 35 18.69 4.88 -3.50
CA PHE A 35 17.72 4.56 -4.53
C PHE A 35 16.81 5.71 -4.93
N HIS A 36 16.53 6.65 -4.02
CA HIS A 36 15.76 7.85 -4.32
C HIS A 36 16.33 8.66 -5.50
N ASN A 37 17.65 8.58 -5.72
CA ASN A 37 18.34 9.33 -6.75
C ASN A 37 18.52 8.54 -8.06
N LEU A 38 17.98 7.32 -8.15
CA LEU A 38 18.12 6.45 -9.32
C LEU A 38 16.76 6.24 -9.99
N ASP A 39 16.75 6.22 -11.32
CA ASP A 39 15.54 5.91 -12.11
C ASP A 39 15.33 4.38 -12.16
N ILE A 40 14.99 3.80 -11.02
CA ILE A 40 14.69 2.38 -10.87
C ILE A 40 13.41 2.19 -10.04
N CYS A 41 12.62 1.19 -10.39
CA CYS A 41 11.41 0.84 -9.64
C CYS A 41 11.78 0.06 -8.37
N VAL A 42 12.09 0.77 -7.30
CA VAL A 42 12.25 0.19 -5.96
C VAL A 42 11.52 1.05 -4.94
N GLU A 43 10.80 0.39 -4.03
CA GLU A 43 10.09 1.05 -2.93
C GLU A 43 10.38 0.32 -1.61
N PRO A 44 10.28 1.03 -0.47
CA PRO A 44 10.28 0.39 0.84
C PRO A 44 9.05 -0.53 0.99
N VAL A 45 9.23 -1.65 1.69
CA VAL A 45 8.11 -2.50 2.12
C VAL A 45 7.55 -1.90 3.40
N LEU A 46 6.38 -1.26 3.30
CA LEU A 46 5.72 -0.63 4.44
C LEU A 46 4.84 -1.62 5.20
N SER A 47 4.71 -1.42 6.51
CA SER A 47 3.61 -1.98 7.29
C SER A 47 2.28 -1.36 6.87
N LEU A 48 1.17 -1.94 7.32
CA LEU A 48 -0.16 -1.38 7.01
C LEU A 48 -0.32 0.03 7.61
N ASP A 49 0.07 0.22 8.87
CA ASP A 49 -0.01 1.50 9.55
C ASP A 49 0.84 2.58 8.86
N GLU A 50 2.06 2.23 8.42
CA GLU A 50 2.90 3.12 7.62
C GLU A 50 2.26 3.46 6.26
N ALA A 51 1.68 2.46 5.58
CA ALA A 51 1.08 2.65 4.26
C ALA A 51 -0.15 3.57 4.31
N LEU A 52 -1.00 3.44 5.34
CA LEU A 52 -2.24 4.20 5.50
C LEU A 52 -2.00 5.71 5.72
N VAL A 53 -0.83 6.10 6.21
CA VAL A 53 -0.42 7.51 6.44
C VAL A 53 0.66 7.97 5.46
N SER A 54 0.91 7.20 4.40
CA SER A 54 1.91 7.56 3.39
C SER A 54 1.45 8.78 2.55
N PRO A 55 2.38 9.54 1.93
CA PRO A 55 2.01 10.68 1.10
C PRO A 55 1.04 10.33 -0.05
N ILE A 56 1.17 9.13 -0.62
CA ILE A 56 0.26 8.68 -1.69
C ILE A 56 -1.13 8.32 -1.12
N ALA A 57 -1.21 7.78 0.09
CA ALA A 57 -2.48 7.48 0.75
C ALA A 57 -3.28 8.75 1.02
N GLU A 58 -2.61 9.80 1.53
CA GLU A 58 -3.21 11.12 1.75
C GLU A 58 -3.66 11.77 0.43
N GLN A 59 -2.77 11.86 -0.57
CA GLN A 59 -3.07 12.46 -1.87
C GLN A 59 -4.23 11.78 -2.58
N ARG A 60 -4.40 10.47 -2.36
CA ARG A 60 -5.46 9.69 -3.01
C ARG A 60 -6.71 9.54 -2.16
N GLY A 61 -6.66 9.84 -0.86
CA GLY A 61 -7.76 9.66 0.08
C GLY A 61 -8.07 8.18 0.32
N TRP A 62 -7.06 7.39 0.71
CA TRP A 62 -7.23 5.95 0.94
C TRP A 62 -8.08 5.61 2.15
N VAL A 63 -8.12 6.48 3.16
CA VAL A 63 -8.89 6.29 4.38
C VAL A 63 -10.02 7.30 4.42
N VAL A 64 -11.22 6.83 4.75
CA VAL A 64 -12.42 7.64 4.91
C VAL A 64 -13.11 7.30 6.23
N ASP A 65 -13.68 8.31 6.86
CA ASP A 65 -14.54 8.14 8.03
C ASP A 65 -15.95 7.75 7.58
N VAL A 66 -16.36 6.53 7.89
CA VAL A 66 -17.68 5.97 7.50
C VAL A 66 -18.59 5.94 8.72
N PRO A 67 -19.83 6.49 8.66
CA PRO A 67 -20.75 6.47 9.80
C PRO A 67 -21.04 5.06 10.33
N LEU A 68 -21.18 4.91 11.66
CA LEU A 68 -21.51 3.61 12.26
C LEU A 68 -22.91 3.10 11.87
N SER A 69 -23.85 4.03 11.66
CA SER A 69 -25.23 3.77 11.24
C SER A 69 -25.79 4.97 10.50
N GLU A 70 -27.00 4.83 9.93
CA GLU A 70 -27.67 5.92 9.21
C GLU A 70 -27.85 7.15 10.13
N ASN A 71 -27.36 8.31 9.69
CA ASN A 71 -27.33 9.58 10.44
C ASN A 71 -26.48 9.58 11.74
N SER A 72 -25.60 8.59 11.94
CA SER A 72 -24.65 8.61 13.05
C SER A 72 -23.61 9.71 12.88
N GLU A 73 -23.34 10.47 13.96
CA GLU A 73 -22.18 11.37 14.03
C GLU A 73 -20.88 10.61 14.34
N GLN A 74 -20.99 9.40 14.90
CA GLN A 74 -19.85 8.52 15.13
C GLN A 74 -19.46 7.80 13.84
N THR A 75 -18.15 7.75 13.57
CA THR A 75 -17.56 7.15 12.38
C THR A 75 -16.50 6.11 12.73
N GLU A 76 -16.21 5.23 11.77
CA GLU A 76 -15.08 4.30 11.80
C GLU A 76 -14.23 4.52 10.55
N ALA A 77 -12.91 4.54 10.72
CA ALA A 77 -11.97 4.67 9.61
C ALA A 77 -11.97 3.40 8.74
N GLN A 78 -12.23 3.55 7.44
CA GLN A 78 -12.24 2.44 6.49
C GLN A 78 -11.48 2.77 5.20
N LEU A 79 -11.08 1.74 4.46
CA LEU A 79 -10.52 1.91 3.14
C LEU A 79 -11.58 2.46 2.17
N ALA A 80 -11.21 3.52 1.46
CA ALA A 80 -12.01 4.14 0.43
C ALA A 80 -12.18 3.22 -0.80
N CYS A 81 -13.21 3.48 -1.60
CA CYS A 81 -13.35 2.89 -2.92
C CYS A 81 -12.13 3.29 -3.79
N PRO A 82 -11.39 2.33 -4.36
CA PRO A 82 -10.13 2.62 -5.07
C PRO A 82 -10.35 3.29 -6.44
N ILE A 83 -11.57 3.25 -6.96
CA ILE A 83 -11.91 3.75 -8.30
C ILE A 83 -12.52 5.15 -8.19
N LYS A 84 -11.84 6.14 -8.78
CA LYS A 84 -12.39 7.50 -8.92
C LYS A 84 -13.16 7.62 -10.22
N PHE A 85 -14.46 7.90 -10.11
CA PHE A 85 -15.32 8.17 -11.27
C PHE A 85 -15.29 9.67 -11.59
N SER A 86 -15.14 10.01 -12.88
CA SER A 86 -15.04 11.42 -13.31
C SER A 86 -16.36 12.19 -13.29
N ARG A 87 -17.50 11.47 -13.19
CA ARG A 87 -18.86 12.05 -13.28
C ARG A 87 -19.76 11.72 -12.09
N SER A 88 -19.25 11.03 -11.07
CA SER A 88 -20.01 10.70 -9.86
C SER A 88 -19.13 10.84 -8.63
N GLN A 89 -19.78 11.17 -7.51
CA GLN A 89 -19.12 11.24 -6.21
C GLN A 89 -19.48 9.98 -5.42
N ILE A 90 -18.46 9.36 -4.84
CA ILE A 90 -18.65 8.24 -3.92
C ILE A 90 -19.30 8.78 -2.65
N LYS A 91 -20.29 8.06 -2.13
CA LYS A 91 -20.92 8.34 -0.83
C LYS A 91 -20.81 7.09 0.04
N TYR A 92 -20.32 7.27 1.26
CA TYR A 92 -20.27 6.23 2.29
C TYR A 92 -21.41 6.50 3.27
N ALA A 93 -22.46 5.67 3.22
CA ALA A 93 -23.65 5.90 4.04
C ALA A 93 -23.44 5.44 5.49
N PHE A 94 -23.00 4.20 5.68
CA PHE A 94 -22.66 3.61 6.97
C PHE A 94 -21.91 2.28 6.78
N ILE A 95 -21.25 1.78 7.83
CA ILE A 95 -20.37 0.58 7.78
C ILE A 95 -21.11 -0.75 7.63
N GLY A 96 -22.41 -0.78 7.94
CA GLY A 96 -23.25 -1.97 7.93
C GLY A 96 -24.49 -1.79 8.82
N GLN A 97 -25.29 -2.83 8.98
CA GLN A 97 -26.44 -2.86 9.88
C GLN A 97 -26.30 -3.99 10.89
N GLY A 98 -26.96 -3.85 12.05
CA GLY A 98 -27.06 -4.93 13.02
C GLY A 98 -27.82 -6.13 12.47
N LEU A 99 -27.57 -7.31 13.07
CA LEU A 99 -28.31 -8.51 12.72
C LEU A 99 -29.81 -8.32 12.99
N GLY A 100 -30.64 -8.50 11.96
CA GLY A 100 -32.10 -8.38 12.04
C GLY A 100 -32.66 -6.97 11.85
N GLU A 101 -31.83 -5.95 11.63
CA GLU A 101 -32.31 -4.57 11.39
C GLU A 101 -32.77 -4.31 9.95
N GLY A 102 -32.36 -5.16 9.01
CA GLY A 102 -32.67 -4.98 7.61
C GLY A 102 -34.14 -5.15 7.29
N LYS A 103 -34.70 -4.15 6.61
CA LYS A 103 -36.03 -4.18 6.02
C LYS A 103 -35.89 -4.57 4.54
N TRP A 104 -35.69 -5.87 4.30
CA TRP A 104 -35.67 -6.48 2.97
C TRP A 104 -36.99 -7.20 2.67
#